data_AF-A0A7G6RKL6-F1
#
_entry.id   AF-A0A7G6RKL6-F1
#
_cell.length_a   1.000
_cell.length_b   1.000
_cell.length_c   1.000
_cell.angle_alpha   90.00
_cell.angle_beta   90.00
_cell.angle_gamma   90.00
#
_symmetry.space_group_name_H-M   'P 1'
#
loop_
_entity.id
_entity.type
_entity.pdbx_description
1 polymer ?
#
loop_
_entity_poly.entity_id
_entity_poly.type
_entity_poly.pdbx_seq_one_letter_code
_entity_poly.pdbx_strand_id
1 'polypeptide(L)' 'MNALRIAHASSDEGVVTVNIGVITKSQAGAFASPSELIESADQALYSAKKKGRNRVISPMAA' A
#
# COMPACT_ATOMS: atom_id res chain seq x y z
N MET A 1 -14.59 -7.89 9.47
CA MET A 1 -14.22 -6.65 8.77
C MET A 1 -15.45 -6.14 8.05
N ASN A 2 -15.91 -4.93 8.36
CA ASN A 2 -17.10 -4.35 7.74
C ASN A 2 -16.66 -3.36 6.65
N ALA A 3 -17.06 -3.57 5.40
CA ALA A 3 -16.75 -2.67 4.30
C ALA A 3 -17.89 -1.67 4.09
N LEU A 4 -17.57 -0.39 3.92
CA LEU A 4 -18.56 0.69 3.72
C LEU A 4 -19.31 0.60 2.36
N ARG A 5 -18.77 -0.13 1.37
CA ARG A 5 -19.34 -0.33 0.03
C ARG A 5 -19.83 0.95 -0.65
N ILE A 6 -19.05 2.02 -0.54
CA ILE A 6 -19.36 3.30 -1.18
C ILE A 6 -19.38 3.07 -2.70
N ALA A 7 -20.50 3.43 -3.36
CA ALA A 7 -20.68 3.20 -4.79
C ALA A 7 -19.71 4.04 -5.62
N HIS A 8 -19.13 3.42 -6.65
CA HIS A 8 -18.25 4.10 -7.62
C HIS A 8 -18.46 3.49 -9.01
N ALA A 9 -19.55 3.90 -9.66
CA ALA A 9 -20.01 3.29 -10.92
C ALA A 9 -19.02 3.39 -12.09
N SER A 10 -18.09 4.34 -12.06
CA SER A 10 -17.07 4.51 -13.10
C SER A 10 -15.79 3.70 -12.85
N SER A 11 -15.70 2.95 -11.74
CA SER A 11 -14.61 2.01 -11.50
C SER A 11 -15.02 0.60 -11.90
N ASP A 12 -14.05 -0.17 -12.40
CA ASP A 12 -14.21 -1.58 -12.74
C ASP A 12 -14.79 -2.44 -11.60
N GLU A 13 -14.52 -2.06 -10.34
CA GLU A 13 -14.98 -2.80 -9.14
C GLU A 13 -16.37 -2.34 -8.66
N GLY A 14 -16.94 -1.29 -9.24
CA GLY A 14 -18.25 -0.73 -8.89
C GLY A 14 -18.33 -0.06 -7.51
N VAL A 15 -17.25 -0.10 -6.72
CA VAL A 15 -17.14 0.47 -5.38
C VAL A 15 -15.80 1.18 -5.20
N VAL A 16 -15.72 2.08 -4.22
CA VAL A 16 -14.46 2.72 -3.83
C VAL A 16 -13.51 1.66 -3.27
N THR A 17 -12.31 1.61 -3.83
CA THR A 17 -11.21 0.75 -3.37
C THR A 17 -9.97 1.60 -3.06
N VAL A 18 -9.02 1.01 -2.35
CA VAL A 18 -7.74 1.66 -2.01
C VAL A 18 -6.57 0.78 -2.39
N ASN A 19 -5.44 1.43 -2.69
CA ASN A 19 -4.15 0.77 -2.77
C ASN A 19 -3.39 1.07 -1.49
N ILE A 20 -2.66 0.07 -0.97
CA ILE A 20 -1.93 0.20 0.29
C ILE A 20 -0.50 -0.29 0.06
N GLY A 21 0.47 0.58 0.36
CA GLY A 21 1.87 0.21 0.49
C GLY A 21 2.20 0.04 1.97
N VAL A 22 2.81 -1.10 2.33
CA VAL A 22 3.12 -1.43 3.72
C VAL A 22 4.60 -1.73 3.84
N ILE A 23 5.25 -1.13 4.83
CA ILE A 23 6.59 -1.50 5.25
C ILE A 23 6.56 -1.76 6.75
N THR A 24 7.27 -2.80 7.16
CA THR A 24 7.47 -3.13 8.57
C THR A 24 8.97 -3.24 8.84
N LYS A 25 9.36 -2.86 10.04
CA LYS A 25 10.74 -2.97 10.51
C LYS A 25 10.82 -4.16 11.46
N SER A 26 11.48 -5.24 11.05
CA SER A 26 11.69 -6.42 11.90
C SER A 26 12.97 -6.33 12.73
N GLN A 27 13.98 -5.56 12.28
CA GLN A 27 15.27 -5.42 12.94
C GLN A 27 15.67 -3.96 13.19
N ALA A 28 16.36 -3.71 14.30
CA ALA A 28 16.96 -2.41 14.59
C ALA A 28 18.05 -2.09 13.55
N GLY A 29 18.08 -0.86 13.02
CA GLY A 29 19.05 -0.42 12.02
C GLY A 29 18.68 -0.61 10.54
N ALA A 30 17.58 -1.31 10.20
CA ALA A 30 17.19 -1.56 8.80
C ALA A 30 16.81 -0.30 7.99
N PHE A 31 16.57 0.82 8.66
CA PHE A 31 16.38 2.13 8.04
C PHE A 31 17.24 3.13 8.80
N ALA A 32 17.95 3.98 8.06
CA ALA A 32 18.78 5.05 8.58
C ALA A 32 17.94 6.18 9.18
N SER A 33 16.69 6.35 8.74
CA SER A 33 15.77 7.38 9.23
C SER A 33 14.28 6.99 9.12
N PRO A 34 13.39 7.65 9.87
CA PRO A 34 11.94 7.53 9.67
C PRO A 34 11.49 7.90 8.25
N SER A 35 12.17 8.84 7.59
CA SER A 35 11.84 9.26 6.22
C SER A 35 12.03 8.13 5.21
N GLU A 36 13.07 7.33 5.36
CA GLU A 36 13.36 6.18 4.50
C GLU A 36 12.28 5.08 4.63
N LEU A 37 11.72 4.91 5.83
CA LEU A 37 10.57 4.03 6.07
C LEU A 37 9.34 4.50 5.29
N ILE A 38 9.07 5.81 5.31
CA ILE A 38 7.95 6.43 4.59
C ILE A 38 8.16 6.32 3.08
N GLU A 39 9.35 6.64 2.58
CA GLU A 39 9.69 6.49 1.15
C GLU A 39 9.51 5.05 0.68
N SER A 40 9.97 4.08 1.47
CA SER A 40 9.81 2.66 1.12
C SER A 40 8.32 2.25 1.08
N ALA A 41 7.50 2.78 1.99
CA ALA A 41 6.06 2.54 1.99
C ALA A 41 5.38 3.21 0.79
N ASP A 42 5.80 4.41 0.39
CA ASP A 42 5.31 5.08 -0.81
C ASP A 42 5.69 4.33 -2.09
N GLN A 43 6.92 3.80 -2.18
CA GLN A 43 7.33 2.95 -3.29
C GLN A 43 6.49 1.68 -3.40
N ALA A 44 6.16 1.06 -2.26
CA ALA A 44 5.24 -0.07 -2.21
C ALA A 44 3.81 0.32 -2.68
N LEU A 45 3.31 1.49 -2.25
CA LEU A 45 2.02 2.03 -2.67
C LEU A 45 2.00 2.32 -4.18
N TYR A 46 3.08 2.90 -4.70
CA TYR A 46 3.23 3.17 -6.11
C TYR A 46 3.24 1.88 -6.94
N SER A 47 3.93 0.85 -6.45
CA SER A 47 3.88 -0.49 -7.04
C SER A 47 2.47 -1.08 -7.02
N ALA A 48 1.70 -0.84 -5.94
CA ALA A 48 0.32 -1.29 -5.83
C ALA A 48 -0.58 -0.63 -6.88
N LYS A 49 -0.37 0.67 -7.13
CA LYS A 49 -1.07 1.41 -8.20
C LYS A 49 -0.76 0.82 -9.59
N LYS A 50 0.48 0.41 -9.85
CA LYS A 50 0.92 -0.10 -11.16
C LYS A 50 0.47 -1.54 -11.47
N LYS A 51 0.36 -2.41 -10.47
CA LYS A 51 0.08 -3.85 -10.68
C LYS A 51 -1.42 -4.21 -10.85
N GLY A 52 -2.27 -3.23 -11.19
CA GLY A 52 -3.72 -3.33 -11.13
C GLY A 52 -4.21 -2.93 -9.74
N ARG A 53 -5.04 -1.89 -9.64
CA ARG A 53 -5.41 -1.22 -8.37
C ARG A 53 -6.16 -2.17 -7.41
N ASN A 54 -6.67 -1.66 -6.28
CA ASN A 54 -7.33 -2.45 -5.24
C ASN A 54 -6.43 -3.54 -4.63
N ARG A 55 -5.20 -3.17 -4.20
CA ARG A 55 -4.29 -4.14 -3.59
C ARG A 55 -3.41 -3.61 -2.48
N VAL A 56 -2.87 -4.54 -1.72
CA VAL A 56 -1.82 -4.34 -0.74
C VAL A 56 -0.49 -4.86 -1.29
N ILE A 57 0.58 -4.08 -1.17
CA ILE A 57 1.95 -4.56 -1.40
C ILE A 57 2.77 -4.30 -0.15
N SER A 58 3.41 -5.36 0.35
CA SER A 58 4.38 -5.32 1.43
C SER A 58 5.69 -5.97 0.94
N PRO A 59 6.67 -5.19 0.47
CA PRO A 59 7.98 -5.72 0.14
C PRO A 59 8.63 -6.26 1.42
N MET A 60 9.30 -7.41 1.31
CA MET A 60 10.16 -7.86 2.39
C MET A 60 11.36 -6.89 2.44
N ALA A 61 11.55 -6.22 3.58
CA ALA A 61 12.80 -5.53 3.85
C ALA A 61 13.88 -6.62 3.98
N ALA A 62 14.85 -6.62 3.07
CA ALA A 62 15.99 -7.54 3.10
C ALA A 62 16.91 -7.23 4.28
#